data_AF-D4CKS8-F1
#
_entry.id   AF-D4CKS8-F1
#
_cell.length_a   1.000
_cell.length_b   1.000
_cell.length_c   1.000
_cell.angle_alpha   90.00
_cell.angle_beta   90.00
_cell.angle_gamma   90.00
#
_symmetry.space_group_name_H-M   'P 1'
#
loop_
_entity.id
_entity.type
_entity.pdbx_description
1 polymer ?
#
loop_
_entity_poly.entity_id
_entity_poly.type
_entity_poly.pdbx_seq_one_letter_code
_entity_poly.pdbx_strand_id
1 'polypeptide(L)'
;MKREEVIMDIRSMQYYLAVVREGTISGAAEVLHVAQPSLSRQMKDLEEELGISLFERGNRKITLTEEGMVLRRRAEEMVRLMQMTKKRSPRSKTISPVPCVSVPENLVPFTTFPVQQALSHRNIRIYAFRSPAEIHKI
;
A
#
# COMPACT_ATOMS: atom_id res chain seq x y z
N MET A 1 -11.60 21.72 -27.88
CA MET A 1 -11.10 20.46 -27.27
C MET A 1 -11.53 20.46 -25.82
N LYS A 2 -12.60 19.72 -25.49
CA LYS A 2 -12.98 19.51 -24.08
C LYS A 2 -11.86 18.69 -23.45
N ARG A 3 -11.29 19.17 -22.34
CA ARG A 3 -10.48 18.31 -21.47
C ARG A 3 -11.44 17.26 -20.93
N GLU A 4 -11.33 16.03 -21.40
CA GLU A 4 -11.93 14.89 -20.71
C GLU A 4 -11.17 14.74 -19.39
N GLU A 5 -11.74 15.29 -18.33
CA GLU A 5 -11.38 14.87 -16.98
C GLU A 5 -11.71 13.39 -16.89
N VAL A 6 -10.68 12.56 -16.84
CA VAL A 6 -10.82 11.13 -16.56
C VAL A 6 -11.27 11.02 -15.10
N ILE A 7 -12.47 10.50 -14.88
CA ILE A 7 -13.14 10.31 -13.59
C ILE A 7 -12.86 8.89 -13.05
N MET A 8 -11.82 8.21 -13.53
CA MET A 8 -11.41 6.91 -13.00
C MET A 8 -11.02 7.00 -11.52
N ASP A 9 -11.81 6.33 -10.68
CA ASP A 9 -11.50 6.09 -9.27
C ASP A 9 -10.67 4.79 -9.12
N ILE A 10 -9.76 4.79 -8.15
CA ILE A 10 -8.97 3.60 -7.77
C ILE A 10 -9.90 2.47 -7.30
N ARG A 11 -11.07 2.78 -6.75
CA ARG A 11 -12.09 1.78 -6.42
C ARG A 11 -12.53 0.98 -7.66
N SER A 12 -12.71 1.62 -8.80
CA SER A 12 -13.08 0.94 -10.06
C SER A 12 -12.00 -0.04 -10.50
N MET A 13 -10.72 0.31 -10.32
CA MET A 13 -9.59 -0.62 -10.56
C MET A 13 -9.61 -1.81 -9.60
N GLN A 14 -9.92 -1.61 -8.32
CA GLN A 14 -10.03 -2.70 -7.35
C GLN A 14 -11.19 -3.65 -7.68
N TYR A 15 -12.32 -3.09 -8.10
CA TYR A 15 -13.49 -3.87 -8.52
C TYR A 15 -13.20 -4.66 -9.77
N TYR A 16 -12.57 -4.04 -10.77
CA TYR A 16 -12.10 -4.71 -11.97
C TYR A 16 -11.16 -5.88 -11.64
N LEU A 17 -10.11 -5.65 -10.83
CA LEU A 17 -9.18 -6.70 -10.44
C LEU A 17 -9.86 -7.83 -9.65
N ALA A 18 -10.86 -7.52 -8.83
CA ALA A 18 -11.64 -8.54 -8.14
C ALA A 18 -12.46 -9.40 -9.12
N VAL A 19 -13.14 -8.78 -10.09
CA VAL A 19 -13.90 -9.49 -11.13
C VAL A 19 -12.98 -10.40 -11.95
N VAL A 20 -11.79 -9.92 -12.30
CA VAL A 20 -10.79 -10.72 -13.02
C VAL A 20 -10.29 -11.91 -12.18
N ARG A 21 -10.07 -11.71 -10.88
CA ARG A 21 -9.60 -12.77 -9.98
C ARG A 21 -10.65 -13.85 -9.77
N GLU A 22 -11.90 -13.47 -9.54
CA GLU A 22 -12.99 -14.42 -9.29
C GLU A 22 -13.56 -15.04 -10.58
N GLY A 23 -13.30 -14.43 -11.75
CA GLY A 23 -13.80 -14.91 -13.05
C GLY A 23 -15.32 -14.81 -13.22
N THR A 24 -16.03 -14.24 -12.24
CA THR A 24 -17.47 -13.96 -12.26
C THR A 24 -17.78 -12.68 -11.49
N ILE A 25 -18.79 -11.92 -11.93
CA ILE A 25 -19.24 -10.73 -11.19
C ILE A 25 -19.85 -11.12 -9.84
N SER A 26 -20.59 -12.23 -9.78
CA SER A 26 -21.23 -12.69 -8.53
C SER A 26 -20.21 -13.06 -7.46
N GLY A 27 -19.15 -13.81 -7.82
CA GLY A 27 -18.08 -14.14 -6.87
C GLY A 27 -17.32 -12.90 -6.39
N ALA A 28 -17.05 -11.95 -7.30
CA ALA A 28 -16.41 -10.69 -6.92
C ALA A 28 -17.29 -9.83 -6.01
N ALA A 29 -18.60 -9.80 -6.24
CA ALA A 29 -19.55 -9.08 -5.40
C ALA A 29 -19.60 -9.66 -3.97
N GLU A 30 -19.54 -10.97 -3.84
CA GLU A 30 -19.48 -11.67 -2.54
C GLU A 30 -18.20 -11.33 -1.78
N VAL A 31 -17.04 -11.44 -2.43
CA VAL A 31 -15.73 -11.15 -1.82
C VAL A 31 -15.58 -9.68 -1.42
N LEU A 32 -16.16 -8.76 -2.22
CA LEU A 32 -16.13 -7.33 -1.95
C LEU A 32 -17.26 -6.88 -1.02
N HIS A 33 -18.19 -7.76 -0.64
CA HIS A 33 -19.39 -7.45 0.12
C HIS A 33 -20.22 -6.29 -0.47
N VAL A 34 -20.40 -6.31 -1.80
CA VAL A 34 -21.19 -5.32 -2.54
C VAL A 34 -22.34 -5.99 -3.29
N ALA A 35 -23.36 -5.21 -3.66
CA ALA A 35 -24.45 -5.72 -4.48
C ALA A 35 -23.98 -5.98 -5.92
N GLN A 36 -24.30 -7.17 -6.45
CA GLN A 36 -23.95 -7.57 -7.82
C GLN A 36 -24.43 -6.59 -8.91
N PRO A 37 -25.65 -6.00 -8.85
CA PRO A 37 -26.07 -4.98 -9.83
C PRO A 37 -25.19 -3.74 -9.82
N SER A 38 -24.72 -3.31 -8.64
CA SER A 38 -23.83 -2.16 -8.50
C SER A 38 -22.46 -2.44 -9.10
N LEU A 39 -21.90 -3.62 -8.86
CA LEU A 39 -20.62 -4.03 -9.42
C LEU A 39 -20.69 -4.17 -10.95
N SER A 40 -21.76 -4.78 -11.47
CA SER A 40 -22.00 -4.91 -12.91
C SER A 40 -22.09 -3.54 -13.59
N ARG A 41 -22.83 -2.60 -12.99
CA ARG A 41 -22.91 -1.22 -13.48
C ARG A 41 -21.54 -0.55 -13.49
N GLN A 42 -20.77 -0.67 -12.40
CA GLN A 42 -19.43 -0.08 -12.35
C GLN A 42 -18.45 -0.63 -13.38
N MET A 43 -18.56 -1.92 -13.74
CA MET A 43 -17.76 -2.48 -14.83
C MET A 43 -18.15 -1.91 -16.19
N LYS A 44 -19.46 -1.70 -16.43
CA LYS A 44 -19.93 -1.06 -17.66
C LYS A 44 -19.52 0.41 -17.75
N ASP A 45 -19.70 1.15 -16.66
CA ASP A 45 -19.31 2.57 -16.59
C ASP A 45 -17.80 2.71 -16.86
N LEU A 46 -16.97 1.76 -16.37
CA LEU A 46 -15.54 1.73 -16.66
C LEU A 46 -15.21 1.42 -18.13
N GLU A 47 -15.92 0.48 -18.76
CA GLU A 47 -15.77 0.20 -20.19
C GLU A 47 -16.20 1.40 -21.06
N GLU A 48 -17.27 2.10 -20.67
CA GLU A 48 -17.76 3.30 -21.35
C GLU A 48 -16.78 4.47 -21.21
N GLU A 49 -16.24 4.71 -20.01
CA GLU A 49 -15.25 5.76 -19.78
C GLU A 49 -13.95 5.53 -20.55
N LEU A 50 -13.51 4.27 -20.65
CA LEU A 50 -12.30 3.90 -21.40
C LEU A 50 -12.54 3.75 -22.90
N GLY A 51 -13.81 3.69 -23.35
CA GLY A 51 -14.17 3.46 -24.74
C GLY A 51 -13.73 2.10 -25.31
N ILE A 52 -13.45 1.12 -24.44
CA ILE A 52 -12.96 -0.21 -24.80
C ILE A 52 -13.76 -1.30 -24.09
N SER A 53 -13.87 -2.47 -24.72
CA SER A 53 -14.41 -3.66 -24.06
C SER A 53 -13.31 -4.37 -23.29
N LEU A 54 -13.51 -4.60 -21.99
CA LEU A 54 -12.56 -5.28 -21.11
C LEU A 54 -12.89 -6.77 -20.98
N PHE A 55 -14.16 -7.13 -21.21
CA PHE A 55 -14.66 -8.49 -21.06
C PHE A 55 -15.24 -9.03 -22.37
N GLU A 56 -14.98 -10.30 -22.67
CA GLU A 56 -15.63 -10.99 -23.78
C GLU A 56 -17.09 -11.30 -23.44
N ARG A 57 -17.99 -11.07 -24.40
CA ARG A 57 -19.41 -11.39 -24.27
C ARG A 57 -19.63 -12.89 -24.50
N GLY A 58 -19.30 -13.70 -23.49
CA GLY A 58 -19.38 -15.16 -23.50
C GLY A 58 -19.97 -15.74 -22.21
N ASN A 59 -20.70 -16.85 -22.33
CA ASN A 59 -21.60 -17.42 -21.34
C ASN A 59 -20.94 -17.75 -19.97
N ARG A 60 -21.65 -17.46 -18.85
CA ARG A 60 -21.38 -17.75 -17.41
C ARG A 60 -19.98 -17.45 -16.82
N LYS A 61 -18.93 -17.33 -17.63
CA LYS A 61 -17.55 -17.15 -17.20
C LYS A 61 -16.97 -15.92 -17.89
N ILE A 62 -16.32 -15.07 -17.10
CA ILE A 62 -15.74 -13.83 -17.60
C ILE A 62 -14.36 -14.14 -18.18
N THR A 63 -14.20 -13.82 -19.46
CA THR A 63 -12.91 -13.84 -20.16
C THR A 63 -12.49 -12.41 -20.45
N LEU A 64 -11.18 -12.14 -20.38
CA LEU A 64 -10.62 -10.83 -20.69
C LEU A 64 -10.32 -10.69 -22.18
N THR A 65 -10.59 -9.51 -22.72
CA THR A 65 -10.08 -9.08 -24.03
C THR A 65 -8.57 -8.79 -23.95
N GLU A 66 -7.93 -8.54 -25.09
CA GLU A 66 -6.53 -8.11 -25.12
C GLU A 66 -6.32 -6.81 -24.34
N GLU A 67 -7.22 -5.85 -24.54
CA GLU A 67 -7.25 -4.57 -23.84
C GLU A 67 -7.48 -4.76 -22.34
N GLY A 68 -8.36 -5.69 -21.97
CA GLY A 68 -8.55 -6.12 -20.58
C GLY A 68 -7.27 -6.65 -19.97
N MET A 69 -6.52 -7.52 -20.66
CA MET A 69 -5.24 -8.02 -20.16
C MET A 69 -4.19 -6.91 -19.98
N VAL A 70 -4.18 -5.91 -20.87
CA VAL A 70 -3.31 -4.73 -20.74
C VAL A 70 -3.71 -3.91 -19.51
N LEU A 71 -5.00 -3.63 -19.34
CA LEU A 71 -5.52 -2.88 -18.19
C LEU A 71 -5.20 -3.58 -16.88
N ARG A 72 -5.33 -4.91 -16.80
CA ARG A 72 -5.00 -5.69 -15.60
C ARG A 72 -3.60 -5.38 -15.08
N ARG A 73 -2.59 -5.44 -15.95
CA ARG A 73 -1.19 -5.16 -15.55
C ARG A 73 -1.02 -3.75 -15.02
N ARG A 74 -1.67 -2.77 -15.65
CA ARG A 74 -1.60 -1.36 -15.22
C ARG A 74 -2.35 -1.12 -13.91
N ALA A 75 -3.53 -1.71 -13.75
CA ALA A 75 -4.33 -1.62 -12.55
C ALA A 75 -3.61 -2.24 -11.33
N GLU A 76 -2.96 -3.40 -11.51
CA GLU A 76 -2.13 -4.03 -10.46
C GLU A 76 -1.01 -3.10 -9.99
N GLU A 77 -0.31 -2.44 -10.92
CA GLU A 77 0.75 -1.50 -10.61
C GLU A 77 0.23 -0.26 -9.87
N MET A 78 -0.88 0.33 -10.33
CA MET A 78 -1.51 1.49 -9.68
C MET A 78 -1.94 1.17 -8.24
N VAL A 79 -2.63 0.04 -8.05
CA VAL A 79 -3.07 -0.39 -6.71
C VAL A 79 -1.85 -0.66 -5.81
N ARG A 80 -0.79 -1.27 -6.34
CA ARG A 80 0.45 -1.50 -5.60
C ARG A 80 1.10 -0.18 -5.16
N LEU A 81 1.21 0.79 -6.06
CA LEU A 81 1.77 2.11 -5.75
C LEU A 81 0.93 2.82 -4.68
N MET A 82 -0.39 2.79 -4.79
CA MET A 82 -1.27 3.35 -3.77
C MET A 82 -1.06 2.68 -2.40
N GLN A 83 -0.95 1.35 -2.37
CA GLN A 83 -0.68 0.61 -1.13
C GLN A 83 0.66 1.00 -0.51
N MET A 84 1.71 1.18 -1.33
CA MET A 84 3.01 1.66 -0.86
C MET A 84 2.89 3.07 -0.26
N THR A 85 2.17 3.98 -0.90
CA THR A 85 1.92 5.34 -0.39
C THR A 85 1.16 5.31 0.94
N LYS A 86 0.13 4.48 1.06
CA LYS A 86 -0.63 4.31 2.32
C LYS A 86 0.25 3.76 3.45
N LYS A 87 1.14 2.80 3.14
CA LYS A 87 2.12 2.25 4.09
C LYS A 87 3.18 3.26 4.52
N ARG A 88 3.45 4.29 3.70
CA ARG A 88 4.43 5.36 3.97
C ARG A 88 3.87 6.56 4.73
N SER A 89 2.59 6.51 5.13
CA SER A 89 2.06 7.44 6.14
C SER A 89 2.95 7.39 7.39
N PRO A 90 3.44 8.53 7.91
CA PRO A 90 4.28 8.59 9.11
C PRO A 90 3.42 8.36 10.37
N ARG A 91 2.78 7.21 10.47
CA ARG A 91 2.54 6.53 11.75
C ARG A 91 3.54 5.39 11.87
N SER A 92 4.80 5.69 11.59
CA SER A 92 5.90 4.78 11.81
C SER A 92 6.16 4.69 13.31
N LYS A 93 5.55 3.70 13.98
CA LYS A 93 6.30 2.95 14.98
C LYS A 93 7.35 2.14 14.22
N THR A 94 8.37 2.80 13.69
CA THR A 94 9.61 2.13 13.33
C THR A 94 10.20 1.72 14.68
N ILE A 95 9.86 0.51 15.12
CA ILE A 95 10.66 -0.14 16.14
C ILE A 95 11.99 -0.38 15.43
N SER A 96 12.95 0.50 15.68
CA SER A 96 14.35 0.22 15.35
C SER A 96 14.66 -1.18 15.91
N PRO A 97 15.33 -2.07 15.17
CA PRO A 97 15.74 -3.37 15.71
C PRO A 97 16.69 -3.21 16.91
N VAL A 98 17.23 -2.01 17.12
CA VAL A 98 17.93 -1.62 18.33
C VAL A 98 16.91 -1.03 19.32
N PRO A 99 16.66 -1.67 20.49
CA PRO A 99 15.85 -1.05 21.53
C PRO A 99 16.52 0.27 21.94
N CYS A 100 15.85 1.38 21.67
CA CYS A 100 16.30 2.70 22.06
C CYS A 100 15.62 3.11 23.37
N VAL A 101 16.40 3.72 24.27
CA VAL A 101 15.89 4.37 25.47
C VAL A 101 16.17 5.86 25.31
N SER A 102 15.13 6.67 25.41
CA SER A 102 15.27 8.13 25.43
C SER A 102 15.46 8.59 26.87
N VAL A 103 16.49 9.42 27.09
CA VAL A 103 16.83 9.96 28.40
C VAL A 103 16.93 11.49 28.26
N PRO A 104 16.36 12.29 29.18
CA PRO A 104 16.55 13.73 29.14
C PRO A 104 18.04 14.08 29.29
N GLU A 105 18.46 15.17 28.66
CA GLU A 105 19.86 15.53 28.46
C GLU A 105 20.66 15.67 29.78
N ASN A 106 20.02 16.19 30.82
CA ASN A 106 20.61 16.32 32.15
C ASN A 106 20.91 14.98 32.85
N LEU A 107 20.26 13.89 32.41
CA LEU A 107 20.45 12.55 32.95
C LEU A 107 21.41 11.68 32.13
N VAL A 108 21.89 12.18 30.98
CA VAL A 108 22.84 11.45 30.12
C VAL A 108 24.13 11.05 30.88
N PRO A 109 24.83 11.94 31.62
CA PRO A 109 26.07 11.57 32.32
C PRO A 109 25.88 10.47 33.36
N PHE A 110 24.67 10.41 33.95
CA PHE A 110 24.32 9.46 35.01
C PHE A 110 23.82 8.12 34.47
N THR A 111 23.48 8.03 33.19
CA THR A 111 22.92 6.82 32.57
C THR A 111 23.89 6.15 31.61
N THR A 112 24.69 6.90 30.85
CA THR A 112 25.61 6.33 29.86
C THR A 112 26.75 5.54 30.51
N PHE A 113 27.40 6.09 31.54
CA PHE A 113 28.55 5.44 32.17
C PHE A 113 28.19 4.12 32.87
N PRO A 114 27.14 4.02 33.70
CA PRO A 114 26.77 2.74 34.31
C PRO A 114 26.33 1.70 33.29
N VAL A 115 25.61 2.10 32.23
CA VAL A 115 25.17 1.18 31.17
C VAL A 115 26.36 0.68 30.35
N GLN A 116 27.31 1.55 30.02
CA GLN A 116 28.55 1.17 29.33
C GLN A 116 29.39 0.21 30.18
N GLN A 117 29.53 0.47 31.48
CA GLN A 117 30.28 -0.39 32.40
C GLN A 117 29.60 -1.75 32.57
N ALA A 118 28.29 -1.78 32.79
CA ALA A 118 27.53 -3.02 32.96
C ALA A 118 27.52 -3.91 31.71
N LEU A 119 27.61 -3.31 30.52
CA LEU A 119 27.61 -4.01 29.24
C LEU A 119 29.01 -4.24 28.67
N SER A 120 30.08 -3.83 29.37
CA SER A 120 31.48 -3.94 28.91
C SER A 120 31.91 -5.37 28.55
N HIS A 121 31.31 -6.38 29.20
CA HIS A 121 31.57 -7.80 28.95
C HIS A 121 30.64 -8.44 27.92
N ARG A 122 29.73 -7.68 27.30
CA ARG A 122 28.81 -8.17 26.27
C ARG A 122 29.16 -7.55 24.93
N ASN A 123 29.02 -8.32 23.85
CA ASN A 123 29.27 -7.86 22.48
C ASN A 123 28.11 -6.96 21.97
N ILE A 124 27.81 -5.88 22.70
CA ILE A 124 26.71 -4.95 22.45
C ILE A 124 27.32 -3.57 22.23
N ARG A 125 26.98 -2.93 21.10
CA ARG A 125 27.41 -1.57 20.78
C ARG A 125 26.35 -0.57 21.23
N ILE A 126 26.76 0.45 21.98
CA ILE A 126 25.89 1.54 22.45
C ILE A 126 26.11 2.76 21.56
N TYR A 127 25.03 3.41 21.15
CA TYR A 127 25.05 4.63 20.34
C TYR A 127 24.24 5.71 21.06
N ALA A 128 24.79 6.90 21.21
CA ALA A 128 24.05 8.08 21.67
C ALA A 128 23.64 8.92 20.47
N PHE A 129 22.36 9.26 20.36
CA PHE A 129 21.84 10.14 19.32
C PHE A 129 21.29 11.40 19.97
N ARG A 130 21.79 12.57 19.57
CA ARG A 130 21.26 13.89 19.94
C ARG A 130 20.50 14.44 18.72
N SER A 131 19.21 14.75 18.88
CA SER A 131 18.40 15.32 17.81
C SER A 131 18.37 16.86 17.92
N PRO A 132 18.54 17.64 16.83
CA PRO A 132 18.92 17.26 15.46
C PRO A 132 20.31 17.79 15.04
N ALA A 133 21.01 16.97 14.25
CA ALA A 133 22.19 17.27 13.43
C ALA A 133 23.51 17.60 14.16
N GLU A 134 24.20 16.57 14.66
CA GLU A 134 25.67 16.42 14.50
C GLU A 134 26.11 15.06 15.03
N ILE A 135 26.81 14.27 14.20
CA ILE A 135 27.34 12.95 14.57
C ILE A 135 28.72 13.15 15.17
N HIS A 136 28.90 12.87 16.46
CA HIS A 136 30.21 12.73 17.08
C HIS A 136 30.35 11.33 17.67
N LYS A 137 31.45 10.66 17.34
CA LYS A 137 31.79 9.34 17.85
C LYS A 137 32.25 9.51 19.31
N ILE A 138 31.63 8.78 20.22
CA ILE A 138 32.11 8.62 21.61
C ILE A 138 33.24 7.58 21.60
#